data_AF-A0A3M0WZ24-F1
#
_entry.id   AF-A0A3M0WZ24-F1
#
_cell.length_a   1.000
_cell.length_b   1.000
_cell.length_c   1.000
_cell.angle_alpha   90.00
_cell.angle_beta   90.00
_cell.angle_gamma   90.00
#
_symmetry.space_group_name_H-M   'P 1'
#
loop_
_entity.id
_entity.type
_entity.pdbx_description
1 polymer ?
#
loop_
_entity_poly.entity_id
_entity_poly.type
_entity_poly.pdbx_seq_one_letter_code
_entity_poly.pdbx_strand_id
1 'polypeptide(L)'
;MEKDMAIDITLAQMINEVKAEIAMREKVYMRRVYNGKMSMAEADYKIAIMKKVLSLLSEINDNISHGIGDLAACPFCGSRALVYGESLVDDDQSYVINCECGCQVVAESKEIAVKKWNQRFMEIDNG
;
A
#
# COMPACT_ATOMS: atom_id res chain seq x y z
N MET A 1 32.08 8.15 -17.40
CA MET A 1 30.88 8.75 -16.78
C MET A 1 29.86 7.64 -16.70
N GLU A 2 29.92 6.85 -15.63
CA GLU A 2 28.92 5.79 -15.39
C GLU A 2 27.59 6.50 -15.17
N LYS A 3 26.63 6.25 -16.06
CA LYS A 3 25.25 6.65 -15.82
C LYS A 3 24.76 5.78 -14.68
N ASP A 4 24.54 6.38 -13.52
CA ASP A 4 23.72 5.80 -12.46
C ASP A 4 22.36 5.47 -13.07
N MET A 5 22.22 4.23 -13.51
CA MET A 5 20.97 3.68 -13.99
C MET A 5 20.18 3.41 -12.73
N ALA A 6 19.37 4.38 -12.29
CA ALA A 6 18.45 4.19 -11.18
C ALA A 6 17.56 2.99 -11.52
N ILE A 7 17.85 1.85 -10.88
CA ILE A 7 17.03 0.66 -11.01
C ILE A 7 15.73 0.99 -10.28
N ASP A 8 14.65 1.11 -11.04
CA ASP A 8 13.32 1.27 -10.46
C ASP A 8 12.89 -0.08 -9.88
N ILE A 9 12.99 -0.20 -8.55
CA ILE A 9 12.61 -1.40 -7.81
C ILE A 9 11.18 -1.21 -7.34
N THR A 10 10.28 -2.06 -7.82
CA THR A 10 8.89 -2.05 -7.38
C THR A 10 8.75 -2.55 -5.95
N LEU A 11 7.73 -2.07 -5.23
CA LEU A 11 7.44 -2.54 -3.87
C LEU A 11 7.17 -4.05 -3.80
N ALA A 12 6.55 -4.61 -4.84
CA ALA A 12 6.36 -6.05 -4.99
C ALA A 12 7.69 -6.83 -5.04
N GLN A 13 8.69 -6.29 -5.77
CA GLN A 13 10.04 -6.88 -5.80
C GLN A 13 10.71 -6.77 -4.41
N MET A 14 10.59 -5.63 -3.73
CA MET A 14 11.11 -5.48 -2.36
C MET A 14 10.49 -6.50 -1.40
N ILE A 15 9.17 -6.71 -1.47
CA ILE A 15 8.46 -7.70 -0.66
C ILE A 15 8.99 -9.12 -0.93
N ASN A 16 9.20 -9.48 -2.19
CA ASN A 16 9.69 -10.80 -2.56
C ASN A 16 11.13 -11.04 -2.06
N GLU A 17 12.00 -10.04 -2.18
CA GLU A 17 13.37 -10.12 -1.64
C GLU A 17 13.37 -10.25 -0.11
N VAL A 18 12.54 -9.48 0.59
CA VAL A 18 12.41 -9.60 2.05
C VAL A 18 11.88 -10.98 2.47
N LYS A 19 10.92 -11.56 1.74
CA LYS A 19 10.43 -12.93 1.97
C LYS A 19 11.57 -13.95 1.81
N ALA A 20 12.36 -13.84 0.75
CA ALA A 20 13.49 -14.72 0.50
C ALA A 20 14.54 -14.62 1.61
N GLU A 21 14.88 -13.40 2.05
CA GLU A 21 15.83 -13.16 3.13
C GLU A 21 15.34 -13.76 4.47
N ILE A 22 14.05 -13.61 4.79
CA ILE A 22 13.46 -14.23 5.99
C ILE A 22 13.61 -15.75 5.94
N ALA A 23 13.22 -16.38 4.83
CA ALA A 23 13.30 -17.83 4.68
C ALA A 23 14.76 -18.35 4.76
N MET A 24 15.72 -17.58 4.25
CA MET A 24 17.13 -17.89 4.37
C MET A 24 17.61 -17.75 5.82
N ARG A 25 17.26 -16.66 6.50
CA ARG A 25 17.66 -16.40 7.88
C ARG A 25 17.04 -17.36 8.87
N GLU A 26 15.81 -17.83 8.66
CA GLU A 26 15.22 -18.90 9.48
C GLU A 26 16.14 -20.15 9.49
N LYS A 27 16.67 -20.54 8.32
CA LYS A 27 17.60 -21.69 8.21
C LYS A 27 18.97 -21.37 8.81
N VAL A 28 19.52 -20.19 8.51
CA VAL A 28 20.86 -19.79 8.96
C VAL A 28 20.91 -19.62 10.48
N TYR A 29 19.90 -18.96 11.06
CA TYR A 29 19.84 -18.73 12.50
C TYR A 29 19.63 -20.02 13.25
N MET A 30 18.76 -20.92 12.78
CA MET A 30 18.63 -22.26 13.38
C MET A 30 19.96 -23.02 13.38
N ARG A 31 20.73 -22.97 12.30
CA ARG A 31 22.08 -23.55 12.25
C ARG A 31 23.03 -22.89 13.26
N ARG A 32 22.96 -21.57 13.42
CA ARG A 32 23.78 -20.84 14.41
C ARG A 32 23.40 -21.17 15.83
N VAL A 33 22.10 -21.34 16.12
CA VAL A 33 21.58 -21.78 17.41
C VAL A 33 22.08 -23.19 17.73
N TYR A 34 21.96 -24.13 16.80
CA TYR A 34 22.47 -25.49 16.97
C TYR A 34 23.98 -25.52 17.27
N ASN A 35 24.75 -24.65 16.64
CA ASN A 35 26.20 -24.54 16.85
C ASN A 35 26.59 -23.69 18.08
N GLY A 36 25.63 -23.23 18.90
CA GLY A 36 25.89 -22.39 20.08
C GLY A 36 26.40 -20.98 19.76
N LYS A 37 26.29 -20.51 18.50
CA LYS A 37 26.77 -19.20 18.02
C LYS A 37 25.71 -18.11 18.04
N MET A 38 24.53 -18.41 18.58
CA MET A 38 23.36 -17.55 18.71
C MET A 38 22.39 -18.22 19.70
N SER A 39 21.67 -17.45 20.51
CA SER A 39 20.59 -18.00 21.34
C SER A 39 19.30 -18.14 20.54
N MET A 40 18.42 -19.06 20.94
CA MET A 40 17.09 -19.17 20.30
C MET A 40 16.32 -17.84 20.39
N ALA A 41 16.35 -17.20 21.56
CA ALA A 41 15.70 -15.91 21.77
C ALA A 41 16.23 -14.80 20.84
N GLU A 42 17.54 -14.76 20.59
CA GLU A 42 18.12 -13.81 19.64
C GLU A 42 17.67 -14.10 18.20
N ALA A 43 17.64 -15.36 17.80
CA ALA A 43 17.16 -15.78 16.48
C ALA A 43 15.70 -15.35 16.28
N ASP A 44 14.84 -15.69 17.23
CA ASP A 44 13.41 -15.38 17.20
C ASP A 44 13.16 -13.87 17.14
N TYR A 45 13.85 -13.09 17.97
CA TYR A 45 13.73 -11.64 17.98
C TYR A 45 14.09 -11.03 16.62
N LYS A 46 15.21 -11.45 16.02
CA LYS A 46 15.65 -10.94 14.71
C LYS A 46 14.66 -11.33 13.60
N ILE A 47 14.14 -12.58 13.60
CA ILE A 47 13.12 -13.02 12.64
C ILE A 47 11.81 -12.23 12.83
N ALA A 48 11.38 -12.00 14.07
CA ALA A 48 10.18 -11.24 14.38
C ALA A 48 10.24 -9.81 13.82
N ILE A 49 11.38 -9.12 13.97
CA ILE A 49 11.59 -7.79 13.37
C ILE A 49 11.39 -7.83 11.85
N MET A 50 12.03 -8.78 11.17
CA MET A 50 11.93 -8.87 9.71
C MET A 50 10.51 -9.20 9.25
N LYS A 51 9.80 -10.08 9.96
CA LYS A 51 8.38 -10.35 9.72
C LYS A 51 7.52 -9.12 9.91
N LYS A 52 7.82 -8.28 10.91
CA LYS A 52 7.12 -6.99 11.10
C LYS A 52 7.39 -6.01 9.97
N VAL A 53 8.62 -5.91 9.47
CA VAL A 53 8.96 -5.11 8.28
C VAL A 53 8.19 -5.62 7.05
N LEU A 54 8.15 -6.94 6.84
CA LEU A 54 7.38 -7.53 5.74
C LEU A 54 5.88 -7.19 5.83
N SER A 55 5.29 -7.23 7.04
CA SER A 55 3.90 -6.80 7.28
C SER A 55 3.68 -5.35 6.83
N LEU A 56 4.53 -4.43 7.29
CA LEU A 56 4.43 -3.01 6.94
C LEU A 56 4.57 -2.77 5.43
N LEU A 57 5.52 -3.44 4.77
CA LEU A 57 5.67 -3.32 3.32
C LEU A 57 4.45 -3.85 2.57
N SER A 58 3.82 -4.91 3.07
CA SER A 58 2.62 -5.50 2.46
C SER A 58 1.42 -4.57 2.66
N GLU A 59 1.24 -4.00 3.86
CA GLU A 59 0.22 -2.98 4.14
C GLU A 59 0.37 -1.75 3.23
N ILE A 60 1.60 -1.26 3.02
CA ILE A 60 1.86 -0.17 2.08
C ILE A 60 1.49 -0.57 0.66
N ASN A 61 1.88 -1.77 0.23
CA ASN A 61 1.58 -2.27 -1.11
C ASN A 61 0.08 -2.43 -1.34
N ASP A 62 -0.64 -2.89 -0.33
CA ASP A 62 -2.09 -3.02 -0.36
C ASP A 62 -2.75 -1.64 -0.37
N ASN A 63 -2.27 -0.67 0.41
CA ASN A 63 -2.80 0.69 0.37
C ASN A 63 -2.59 1.37 -0.99
N ILE A 64 -1.44 1.13 -1.63
CA ILE A 64 -1.18 1.60 -3.00
C ILE A 64 -2.11 0.89 -4.00
N SER A 65 -2.27 -0.42 -3.88
CA SER A 65 -3.08 -1.22 -4.80
C SER A 65 -4.58 -0.94 -4.66
N HIS A 66 -5.07 -0.82 -3.44
CA HIS A 66 -6.46 -0.50 -3.12
C HIS A 66 -6.76 1.01 -3.16
N GLY A 67 -5.76 1.86 -3.42
CA GLY A 67 -5.92 3.32 -3.46
C GLY A 67 -5.90 3.94 -4.85
N ILE A 68 -5.57 3.18 -5.91
CA ILE A 68 -5.25 3.76 -7.23
C ILE A 68 -5.92 2.99 -8.40
N GLY A 69 -6.27 1.72 -8.23
CA GLY A 69 -6.69 0.86 -9.36
C GLY A 69 -8.07 1.17 -9.96
N ASP A 70 -9.01 1.67 -9.15
CA ASP A 70 -10.40 1.79 -9.59
C ASP A 70 -10.85 3.22 -9.87
N LEU A 71 -10.06 4.26 -9.58
CA LEU A 71 -10.53 5.64 -9.75
C LEU A 71 -10.32 6.13 -11.17
N ALA A 72 -11.42 6.44 -11.86
CA ALA A 72 -11.39 7.23 -13.08
C ALA A 72 -10.68 8.57 -12.83
N ALA A 73 -9.92 9.05 -13.82
CA ALA A 73 -9.30 10.37 -13.75
C ALA A 73 -10.33 11.47 -13.45
N CYS A 74 -9.90 12.54 -12.79
CA CYS A 74 -10.76 13.70 -12.61
C CYS A 74 -11.08 14.31 -13.99
N PRO A 75 -12.34 14.51 -14.36
CA PRO A 75 -12.68 15.00 -15.70
C PRO A 75 -12.53 16.52 -15.85
N PHE A 76 -12.36 17.24 -14.74
CA PHE A 76 -12.13 18.69 -14.79
C PHE A 76 -10.68 19.04 -15.09
N CYS A 77 -9.72 18.26 -14.57
CA CYS A 77 -8.29 18.55 -14.73
C CYS A 77 -7.46 17.39 -15.33
N GLY A 78 -8.05 16.21 -15.52
CA GLY A 78 -7.36 15.01 -15.99
C GLY A 78 -6.45 14.35 -14.94
N SER A 79 -6.24 14.98 -13.78
CA SER A 79 -5.35 14.47 -12.74
C SER A 79 -5.93 13.25 -12.02
N ARG A 80 -5.03 12.46 -11.43
CA ARG A 80 -5.39 11.33 -10.58
C ARG A 80 -6.08 11.82 -9.32
N ALA A 81 -7.08 11.09 -8.88
CA ALA A 81 -7.72 11.31 -7.59
C ALA A 81 -7.19 10.33 -6.55
N LEU A 82 -7.20 10.77 -5.30
CA LEU A 82 -6.72 10.00 -4.17
C LEU A 82 -7.88 9.73 -3.20
N VAL A 83 -7.95 8.51 -2.69
CA VAL A 83 -8.84 8.17 -1.59
C VAL A 83 -8.14 8.52 -0.29
N TYR A 84 -8.75 9.40 0.50
CA TYR A 84 -8.38 9.65 1.89
C TYR A 84 -9.36 8.88 2.78
N GLY A 85 -8.83 7.90 3.51
CA GLY A 85 -9.57 7.27 4.60
C GLY A 85 -9.47 8.13 5.85
N GLU A 86 -10.60 8.31 6.53
CA GLU A 86 -10.77 8.93 7.84
C GLU A 86 -10.76 10.46 7.87
N SER A 87 -11.90 11.06 7.52
CA SER A 87 -12.29 12.33 8.12
C SER A 87 -12.90 12.04 9.50
N LEU A 88 -12.14 12.25 10.58
CA LEU A 88 -12.57 12.15 11.98
C LEU A 88 -13.46 13.33 12.39
N VAL A 89 -14.54 13.58 11.64
CA VAL A 89 -15.54 14.57 12.03
C VAL A 89 -16.82 13.80 12.32
N ASP A 90 -17.08 13.62 13.62
CA ASP A 90 -18.30 13.07 14.23
C ASP A 90 -18.60 11.58 14.02
N ASP A 91 -17.87 10.67 14.68
CA ASP A 91 -18.21 9.22 14.92
C ASP A 91 -18.68 8.34 13.74
N ASP A 92 -18.83 8.91 12.54
CA ASP A 92 -19.25 8.28 11.29
C ASP A 92 -18.01 8.20 10.40
N GLN A 93 -17.49 6.99 10.25
CA GLN A 93 -16.38 6.72 9.34
C GLN A 93 -16.80 7.06 7.91
N SER A 94 -16.37 8.22 7.43
CA SER A 94 -16.60 8.63 6.04
C SER A 94 -15.31 8.53 5.23
N TYR A 95 -15.46 8.05 3.99
CA TYR A 95 -14.41 7.97 2.99
C TYR A 95 -14.54 9.15 2.04
N VAL A 96 -13.42 9.86 1.83
CA VAL A 96 -13.36 11.02 0.95
C VAL A 96 -12.44 10.70 -0.22
N ILE A 97 -12.90 10.92 -1.45
CA ILE A 97 -12.05 10.92 -2.63
C ILE A 97 -11.89 12.35 -3.07
N ASN A 98 -10.65 12.82 -3.19
CA ASN A 98 -10.34 14.20 -3.53
C ASN A 98 -9.34 14.26 -4.69
N CYS A 99 -9.54 15.22 -5.57
CA CYS A 99 -8.60 15.63 -6.60
C CYS A 99 -8.11 17.05 -6.30
N GLU A 100 -6.83 17.32 -6.57
CA GLU A 100 -6.17 18.62 -6.30
C GLU A 100 -6.87 19.84 -6.91
N CYS A 101 -7.71 19.65 -7.95
CA CYS A 101 -8.54 20.72 -8.50
C CYS A 101 -9.74 21.12 -7.61
N GLY A 102 -9.92 20.47 -6.46
CA GLY A 102 -11.01 20.71 -5.51
C GLY A 102 -12.25 19.83 -5.71
N CYS A 103 -12.20 18.86 -6.64
CA CYS A 103 -13.31 17.92 -6.81
C CYS A 103 -13.27 16.84 -5.74
N GLN A 104 -14.37 16.68 -5.02
CA GLN A 104 -14.46 15.71 -3.93
C GLN A 104 -15.76 14.89 -3.97
N VAL A 105 -15.68 13.66 -3.49
CA VAL A 105 -16.80 12.75 -3.24
C VAL A 105 -16.68 12.21 -1.83
N VAL A 106 -17.78 12.21 -1.08
CA VAL A 106 -17.85 11.66 0.28
C VAL A 106 -18.87 10.52 0.31
N ALA A 107 -18.53 9.43 0.99
CA ALA A 107 -19.44 8.32 1.22
C ALA A 107 -19.16 7.58 2.54
N GLU A 108 -20.14 6.81 2.99
CA GLU A 108 -20.09 5.94 4.17
C GLU A 108 -19.18 4.70 4.02
N SER A 109 -18.75 4.38 2.79
CA SER A 109 -17.80 3.30 2.54
C SER A 109 -16.88 3.66 1.37
N LYS A 110 -15.71 3.02 1.34
CA LYS A 110 -14.73 3.15 0.26
C LYS A 110 -15.32 2.74 -1.08
N GLU A 111 -16.04 1.64 -1.14
CA GLU A 111 -16.65 1.09 -2.36
C GLU A 111 -17.69 2.06 -2.92
N ILE A 112 -18.50 2.66 -2.04
CA ILE A 112 -19.50 3.65 -2.42
C ILE A 112 -18.83 4.94 -2.90
N ALA A 113 -17.75 5.37 -2.23
CA ALA A 113 -16.99 6.53 -2.67
C ALA A 113 -16.42 6.30 -4.08
N VAL A 114 -15.76 5.16 -4.31
CA VAL A 114 -15.19 4.77 -5.61
C VAL A 114 -16.27 4.70 -6.68
N LYS A 115 -17.40 4.04 -6.39
CA LYS A 115 -18.53 3.95 -7.31
C LYS A 115 -19.08 5.33 -7.67
N LYS A 116 -19.33 6.20 -6.69
CA LYS A 116 -19.78 7.59 -6.92
C LYS A 116 -18.74 8.37 -7.74
N TRP A 117 -17.45 8.21 -7.43
CA TRP A 117 -16.35 8.84 -8.17
C TRP A 117 -16.29 8.36 -9.63
N ASN A 118 -16.63 7.12 -9.93
CA ASN A 118 -16.59 6.62 -11.31
C ASN A 118 -17.90 6.84 -12.08
N GLN A 119 -19.03 6.96 -11.39
CA GLN A 119 -20.36 7.07 -12.03
C GLN A 119 -20.88 8.50 -12.17
N ARG A 120 -20.19 9.50 -11.61
CA ARG A 120 -20.58 10.93 -11.58
C ARG A 120 -20.87 11.59 -12.94
N PHE A 121 -20.68 10.91 -14.08
CA PHE A 121 -20.92 11.48 -15.42
C PHE A 121 -21.69 10.57 -16.40
N MET A 122 -22.31 9.47 -15.96
CA MET A 122 -23.15 8.65 -16.88
C MET A 122 -24.46 9.33 -17.33
N GLU A 123 -24.76 10.55 -16.87
CA GLU A 123 -25.98 11.29 -17.21
C GLU A 123 -25.77 12.58 -18.02
N ILE A 124 -24.65 12.70 -18.75
CA ILE A 124 -24.49 13.77 -19.76
C ILE A 124 -24.40 13.16 -21.15
N ASP A 125 -25.48 12.49 -21.57
CA ASP A 125 -25.80 12.29 -22.98
C ASP A 125 -27.32 12.50 -23.12
N ASN A 126 -27.71 13.77 -23.22
CA ASN A 126 -28.97 14.21 -23.79
C ASN A 126 -28.68 15.51 -24.54
N GLY A 127 -28.12 15.36 -25.74
CA GLY A 127 -27.96 16.40 -26.74
C GLY A 127 -28.17 15.79 -28.12
#